data_AF-A0A914GEI8-F1
#
_entry.id   AF-A0A914GEI8-F1
#
_cell.length_a   1.000
_cell.length_b   1.000
_cell.length_c   1.000
_cell.angle_alpha   90.00
_cell.angle_beta   90.00
_cell.angle_gamma   90.00
#
_symmetry.space_group_name_H-M   'P 1'
#
loop_
_entity.id
_entity.type
_entity.pdbx_description
1 polymer ?
#
loop_
_entity_poly.entity_id
_entity_poly.type
_entity_poly.pdbx_seq_one_letter_code
_entity_poly.pdbx_strand_id
1 'polypeptide(L)'
;MTARQLSRPHCVENDDEVQRIRHNHPISESSTILKGSRLLGELYPLRAFGDVRYKWTEDLQRVVLEPLGVLPPHGLLTPPYLTAMPEVFYHKLTSNDKFLVIATDGLWELLEPDSVIRLIHDHTLGTQTLSLYQPEQGISLLDV
;
A
#
# COMPACT_ATOMS: atom_id res chain seq x y z
N MET A 1 -12.04 17.02 16.45
CA MET A 1 -10.95 16.01 16.45
C MET A 1 -10.24 16.10 15.12
N THR A 2 -8.94 15.80 15.06
CA THR A 2 -8.12 15.93 13.85
C THR A 2 -7.38 14.63 13.59
N ALA A 3 -7.28 14.23 12.33
CA ALA A 3 -6.42 13.13 11.94
C ALA A 3 -4.95 13.49 12.04
N ARG A 4 -4.15 12.52 12.50
CA ARG A 4 -2.70 12.54 12.38
C ARG A 4 -2.26 11.24 11.74
N GLN A 5 -1.71 11.34 10.53
CA GLN A 5 -1.15 10.19 9.83
C GLN A 5 0.13 9.72 10.55
N LEU A 6 0.23 8.42 10.81
CA LEU A 6 1.37 7.79 11.51
C LEU A 6 2.20 6.85 10.62
N SER A 7 1.74 6.59 9.40
CA SER A 7 2.43 5.77 8.39
C SER A 7 2.23 6.37 7.00
N ARG A 8 3.27 6.28 6.17
CA ARG A 8 3.19 6.66 4.75
C ARG A 8 2.96 5.41 3.91
N PRO A 9 2.10 5.46 2.88
CA PRO A 9 1.91 4.31 2.01
C PRO A 9 3.23 4.00 1.27
N HIS A 10 3.54 2.72 1.12
CA HIS A 10 4.72 2.28 0.38
C HIS A 10 4.34 2.00 -1.07
N CYS A 11 4.01 3.07 -1.81
CA CYS A 11 3.55 3.07 -3.20
C CYS A 11 4.29 4.16 -4.01
N VAL A 12 3.97 4.30 -5.29
CA VAL A 12 4.70 5.23 -6.18
C VAL A 12 4.42 6.70 -5.89
N GLU A 13 3.34 7.01 -5.18
CA GLU A 13 3.00 8.35 -4.70
C GLU A 13 3.92 8.81 -3.56
N ASN A 14 4.68 7.88 -2.96
CA ASN A 14 5.68 8.18 -1.94
C ASN A 14 7.05 8.35 -2.60
N ASP A 15 7.45 9.61 -2.80
CA ASP A 15 8.73 9.96 -3.43
C ASP A 15 9.93 9.31 -2.73
N ASP A 16 9.92 9.17 -1.41
CA ASP A 16 11.01 8.53 -0.66
C ASP A 16 11.15 7.04 -1.06
N GLU A 17 10.04 6.35 -1.31
CA GLU A 17 10.06 4.96 -1.78
C GLU A 17 10.53 4.84 -3.23
N VAL A 18 10.08 5.75 -4.09
CA VAL A 18 10.53 5.81 -5.49
C VAL A 18 12.04 6.04 -5.55
N GLN A 19 12.55 6.98 -4.75
CA GLN A 19 13.98 7.24 -4.66
C GLN A 19 14.72 6.04 -4.08
N ARG A 20 14.24 5.45 -2.98
CA ARG A 20 14.87 4.27 -2.35
C ARG A 20 15.07 3.15 -3.36
N ILE A 21 14.03 2.79 -4.11
CA ILE A 21 14.16 1.70 -5.08
C ILE A 21 15.14 2.10 -6.19
N ARG A 22 15.02 3.29 -6.78
CA ARG A 22 15.93 3.73 -7.85
C ARG A 22 17.40 3.73 -7.42
N HIS A 23 17.71 4.09 -6.17
CA HIS A 23 19.08 4.08 -5.66
C HIS A 23 19.65 2.67 -5.40
N ASN A 24 18.78 1.68 -5.21
CA ASN A 24 19.20 0.29 -4.96
C ASN A 24 19.53 -0.49 -6.24
N HIS A 25 19.28 0.10 -7.41
CA HIS A 25 19.47 -0.54 -8.71
C HIS A 25 20.30 0.35 -9.65
N PRO A 26 20.94 -0.24 -10.69
CA PRO A 26 21.66 0.54 -11.70
C PRO A 26 20.80 1.59 -12.40
N ILE A 27 21.42 2.72 -12.78
CA ILE A 27 20.74 3.84 -13.46
C ILE A 27 20.05 3.37 -14.76
N SER A 28 20.61 2.38 -15.45
CA SER A 28 20.04 1.78 -16.66
C SER A 28 18.63 1.22 -16.46
N GLU A 29 18.25 0.90 -15.23
CA GLU A 29 16.94 0.34 -14.88
C GLU A 29 15.94 1.39 -14.37
N SER A 30 16.35 2.65 -14.23
CA SER A 30 15.52 3.71 -13.62
C SER A 30 14.17 3.92 -14.34
N SER A 31 14.11 3.63 -15.64
CA SER A 31 12.90 3.72 -16.46
C SER A 31 12.08 2.42 -16.49
N THR A 32 12.64 1.29 -16.03
CA THR A 32 12.00 -0.02 -16.10
C THR A 32 11.51 -0.56 -14.76
N ILE A 33 12.10 -0.10 -13.65
CA ILE A 33 11.75 -0.51 -12.28
C ILE A 33 10.29 -0.18 -11.95
N LEU A 34 9.82 1.01 -12.32
CA LEU A 34 8.44 1.45 -12.10
C LEU A 34 7.80 1.76 -13.46
N LYS A 35 6.75 1.01 -13.81
CA LYS A 35 5.98 1.19 -15.05
C LYS A 35 4.49 1.24 -14.71
N GLY A 36 3.76 2.19 -15.27
CA GLY A 36 2.31 2.31 -15.02
C GLY A 36 1.96 2.36 -13.52
N SER A 37 2.75 3.10 -12.74
CA SER A 37 2.59 3.20 -11.28
C SER A 37 2.76 1.89 -10.49
N ARG A 38 3.45 0.90 -11.07
CA ARG A 38 3.66 -0.43 -10.47
C ARG A 38 5.12 -0.87 -10.57
N LEU A 39 5.58 -1.59 -9.55
CA LEU A 39 6.86 -2.29 -9.52
C LEU A 39 6.91 -3.33 -10.64
N LEU A 40 7.92 -3.20 -11.51
CA LEU A 40 8.09 -3.95 -12.75
C LEU A 40 6.85 -3.96 -13.66
N GLY A 41 5.94 -2.98 -13.49
CA GLY A 41 4.67 -2.92 -14.21
C GLY A 41 3.56 -3.82 -13.67
N GLU A 42 3.80 -4.57 -12.59
CA GLU A 42 2.88 -5.59 -12.09
C GLU A 42 2.34 -5.28 -10.69
N LEU A 43 3.22 -5.04 -9.72
CA LEU A 43 2.87 -4.96 -8.31
C LEU A 43 2.70 -3.50 -7.85
N TYR A 44 1.56 -3.15 -7.26
CA TYR A 44 1.31 -1.80 -6.76
C TYR A 44 2.11 -1.46 -5.47
N PRO A 45 2.07 -2.27 -4.40
CA PRO A 45 2.88 -2.01 -3.22
C PRO A 45 4.38 -2.21 -3.49
N LEU A 46 5.18 -1.28 -2.98
CA LEU A 46 6.65 -1.26 -3.09
C LEU A 46 7.36 -1.98 -1.93
N ARG A 47 6.58 -2.48 -0.96
CA ARG A 47 7.03 -3.37 0.12
C ARG A 47 5.94 -4.40 0.41
N ALA A 48 6.33 -5.67 0.55
CA ALA A 48 5.40 -6.73 0.95
C ALA A 48 6.14 -7.95 1.50
N PHE A 49 5.45 -8.72 2.34
CA PHE A 49 5.82 -10.10 2.65
C PHE A 49 5.52 -11.02 1.45
N GLY A 50 6.13 -12.21 1.40
CA GLY A 50 5.91 -13.12 0.28
C GLY A 50 6.47 -12.54 -1.02
N ASP A 51 5.69 -12.61 -2.10
CA ASP A 51 6.00 -11.99 -3.41
C ASP A 51 7.45 -12.26 -3.86
N VAL A 52 7.86 -13.52 -3.69
CA VAL A 52 9.24 -13.98 -3.87
C VAL A 52 9.76 -13.77 -5.30
N ARG A 53 8.86 -13.64 -6.27
CA ARG A 53 9.17 -13.35 -7.67
C ARG A 53 9.91 -12.03 -7.89
N TYR A 54 9.71 -11.07 -6.99
CA TYR A 54 10.40 -9.78 -7.02
C TYR A 54 11.64 -9.76 -6.11
N LYS A 55 12.01 -10.91 -5.52
CA LYS A 55 13.08 -11.04 -4.52
C LYS A 55 14.15 -12.03 -4.94
N TRP A 56 13.76 -13.16 -5.52
CA TRP A 56 14.66 -14.24 -5.89
C TRP A 56 15.29 -14.01 -7.26
N THR A 57 16.47 -14.59 -7.46
CA THR A 57 17.13 -14.64 -8.77
C THR A 57 16.32 -15.44 -9.77
N GLU A 58 16.46 -15.14 -11.06
CA GLU A 58 15.75 -15.86 -12.12
C GLU A 58 16.05 -17.37 -12.08
N ASP A 59 17.31 -17.76 -11.86
CA ASP A 59 17.70 -19.18 -11.77
C ASP A 59 16.99 -19.92 -10.65
N LEU A 60 16.84 -19.29 -9.47
CA LEU A 60 16.11 -19.89 -8.36
C LEU A 60 14.61 -20.02 -8.68
N GLN A 61 14.03 -19.00 -9.31
CA GLN A 61 12.64 -19.04 -9.74
C GLN A 61 12.40 -20.12 -10.80
N ARG A 62 13.33 -20.31 -11.73
CA ARG A 62 13.29 -21.38 -12.74
C ARG A 62 13.22 -22.77 -12.11
N VAL A 63 13.97 -22.99 -11.03
CA VAL A 63 13.97 -24.29 -10.33
C VAL A 63 12.73 -24.48 -9.46
N VAL A 64 12.28 -23.45 -8.75
CA VAL A 64 11.28 -23.59 -7.67
C VAL A 64 9.86 -23.20 -8.12
N LEU A 65 9.72 -22.17 -8.95
CA LEU A 65 8.44 -21.55 -9.29
C LEU A 65 7.93 -21.98 -10.67
N GLU A 66 8.82 -22.14 -11.65
CA GLU A 66 8.42 -22.56 -13.00
C GLU A 66 7.68 -23.91 -13.03
N PRO A 67 8.06 -24.94 -12.25
CA PRO A 67 7.28 -26.19 -12.16
C PRO A 67 5.85 -26.00 -11.62
N LEU A 68 5.60 -24.89 -10.94
CA LEU A 68 4.28 -24.49 -10.43
C LEU A 68 3.51 -23.61 -11.42
N GLY A 69 4.04 -23.41 -12.63
CA GLY A 69 3.44 -22.55 -13.67
C GLY A 69 3.65 -21.06 -13.44
N VAL A 70 4.60 -20.69 -12.57
CA VAL A 70 4.85 -19.31 -12.18
C VAL A 70 6.14 -18.81 -12.85
N LEU A 71 5.99 -17.85 -13.76
CA LEU A 71 7.11 -17.29 -14.51
C LEU A 71 7.75 -16.07 -13.80
N PRO A 72 9.05 -15.83 -14.01
CA PRO A 72 9.73 -14.63 -13.53
C PRO A 72 9.12 -13.34 -14.13
N PRO A 73 9.09 -12.23 -13.37
CA PRO A 73 8.61 -10.94 -13.88
C PRO A 73 9.45 -10.41 -15.03
N HIS A 74 8.82 -9.70 -15.95
CA HIS A 74 9.54 -9.03 -17.04
C HIS A 74 10.44 -7.90 -16.49
N GLY A 75 11.71 -7.89 -16.89
CA GLY A 75 12.67 -6.87 -16.45
C GLY A 75 13.30 -7.14 -15.08
N LEU A 76 13.30 -8.39 -14.62
CA LEU A 76 14.04 -8.83 -13.43
C LEU A 76 15.55 -8.93 -13.73
N LEU A 77 16.28 -7.83 -13.59
CA LEU A 77 17.71 -7.74 -13.93
C LEU A 77 18.63 -7.84 -12.70
N THR A 78 18.32 -7.07 -11.65
CA THR A 78 19.11 -6.98 -10.41
C THR A 78 18.26 -7.20 -9.15
N PRO A 79 17.66 -8.41 -8.97
CA PRO A 79 16.94 -8.72 -7.74
C PRO A 79 17.84 -8.59 -6.49
N PRO A 80 17.28 -8.21 -5.32
CA PRO A 80 15.85 -8.06 -5.04
C PRO A 80 15.29 -6.65 -5.32
N TYR A 81 14.09 -6.58 -5.90
CA TYR A 81 13.35 -5.33 -6.13
C TYR A 81 12.33 -5.00 -5.02
N LEU A 82 11.90 -6.01 -4.26
CA LEU A 82 10.89 -5.89 -3.21
C LEU A 82 11.49 -6.23 -1.85
N THR A 83 11.10 -5.48 -0.82
CA THR A 83 11.50 -5.74 0.57
C THR A 83 10.29 -5.94 1.48
N ALA A 84 10.46 -6.74 2.53
CA ALA A 84 9.49 -6.86 3.63
C ALA A 84 9.86 -5.98 4.83
N MET A 85 10.95 -5.19 4.73
CA MET A 85 11.40 -4.34 5.82
C MET A 85 10.39 -3.22 6.07
N PRO A 86 9.84 -3.05 7.28
CA PRO A 86 8.87 -2.00 7.56
C PRO A 86 9.56 -0.63 7.67
N GLU A 87 8.75 0.43 7.59
CA GLU A 87 9.12 1.75 8.08
C GLU A 87 8.55 1.90 9.49
N VAL A 88 9.37 2.32 10.45
CA VAL A 88 8.98 2.40 11.86
C VAL A 88 8.86 3.86 12.27
N PHE A 89 7.68 4.24 12.73
CA PHE A 89 7.38 5.57 13.27
C PHE A 89 7.09 5.46 14.78
N TYR A 90 7.63 6.40 15.56
CA TYR A 90 7.41 6.47 17.00
C TYR A 90 6.58 7.72 17.36
N HIS A 91 5.51 7.51 18.13
CA HIS A 91 4.70 8.57 18.72
C HIS A 91 4.50 8.31 20.22
N LYS A 92 4.83 9.29 21.05
CA LYS A 92 4.54 9.22 22.49
C LYS A 92 3.11 9.70 22.73
N LEU A 93 2.26 8.81 23.24
CA LEU A 93 0.87 9.12 23.56
C LEU A 93 0.75 10.28 24.57
N THR A 94 -0.27 11.10 24.35
CA THR A 94 -0.69 12.21 25.21
C THR A 94 -2.16 12.04 25.60
N SER A 95 -2.64 12.81 26.58
CA SER A 95 -4.06 12.83 26.94
C SER A 95 -5.00 13.28 25.81
N ASN A 96 -4.45 13.87 24.74
CA ASN A 96 -5.21 14.31 23.57
C ASN A 96 -5.45 13.18 22.55
N ASP A 97 -4.66 12.10 22.60
CA ASP A 97 -4.79 10.96 21.69
C ASP A 97 -5.93 10.04 22.19
N LYS A 98 -6.98 9.88 21.38
CA LYS A 98 -8.21 9.18 21.80
C LYS A 98 -8.32 7.74 21.31
N PHE A 99 -7.90 7.50 20.08
CA PHE A 99 -7.92 6.18 19.45
C PHE A 99 -6.93 6.15 18.27
N LEU A 100 -6.66 4.93 17.79
CA LEU A 100 -5.85 4.66 16.61
C LEU A 100 -6.72 3.90 15.60
N VAL A 101 -6.64 4.29 14.33
CA VAL A 101 -7.28 3.57 13.23
C VAL A 101 -6.19 2.87 12.43
N ILE A 102 -6.32 1.55 12.29
CA ILE A 102 -5.48 0.74 11.40
C ILE A 102 -6.43 0.08 10.41
N ALA A 103 -6.21 0.32 9.13
CA ALA A 103 -7.03 -0.25 8.06
C ALA A 103 -6.19 -0.38 6.78
N THR A 104 -6.64 -1.25 5.87
CA THR A 104 -6.08 -1.40 4.52
C THR A 104 -6.51 -0.24 3.61
N ASP A 105 -5.86 -0.12 2.46
CA ASP A 105 -6.20 0.81 1.38
C ASP A 105 -7.69 0.77 0.99
N GLY A 106 -8.35 -0.39 1.01
CA GLY A 106 -9.79 -0.47 0.71
C GLY A 106 -10.70 0.43 1.55
N LEU A 107 -10.26 0.90 2.73
CA LEU A 107 -10.97 1.97 3.47
C LEU A 107 -10.55 3.36 2.99
N TRP A 108 -9.24 3.58 2.87
CA TRP A 108 -8.64 4.89 2.60
C TRP A 108 -8.79 5.35 1.15
N GLU A 109 -9.09 4.45 0.23
CA GLU A 109 -9.49 4.75 -1.15
C GLU A 109 -10.88 5.39 -1.23
N LEU A 110 -11.72 5.16 -0.21
CA LEU A 110 -13.12 5.63 -0.19
C LEU A 110 -13.33 6.81 0.75
N LEU A 111 -12.56 6.92 1.82
CA LEU A 111 -12.79 7.89 2.88
C LEU A 111 -11.51 8.62 3.31
N GLU A 112 -11.61 9.95 3.34
CA GLU A 112 -10.58 10.81 3.91
C GLU A 112 -10.39 10.56 5.42
N PRO A 113 -9.15 10.65 5.95
CA PRO A 113 -8.86 10.37 7.37
C PRO A 113 -9.73 11.15 8.37
N ASP A 114 -9.99 12.43 8.11
CA ASP A 114 -10.83 13.26 8.98
C ASP A 114 -12.30 12.80 8.98
N SER A 115 -12.81 12.30 7.86
CA SER A 115 -14.16 11.72 7.76
C SER A 115 -14.27 10.46 8.59
N VAL A 116 -13.27 9.56 8.51
CA VAL A 116 -13.23 8.33 9.32
C VAL A 116 -13.21 8.64 10.82
N ILE A 117 -12.38 9.60 11.24
CA ILE A 117 -12.29 9.99 12.65
C ILE A 117 -13.58 10.60 13.16
N ARG A 118 -14.24 11.44 12.34
CA ARG A 118 -15.56 12.00 12.70
C ARG A 118 -16.61 10.89 12.87
N LEU A 119 -16.68 9.95 11.94
CA LEU A 119 -17.62 8.83 12.01
C LEU A 119 -17.42 7.99 13.29
N ILE A 120 -16.17 7.65 13.62
CA ILE A 120 -15.84 6.89 14.83
C ILE A 120 -16.19 7.71 16.09
N HIS A 121 -15.82 8.99 16.11
CA HIS A 121 -16.12 9.88 17.23
C HIS A 121 -17.63 9.99 17.49
N ASP A 122 -18.41 10.27 16.46
CA ASP A 122 -19.86 10.47 16.58
C ASP A 122 -20.54 9.17 17.05
N HIS A 123 -20.07 8.02 16.54
CA HIS A 123 -20.48 6.70 17.02
C HIS A 123 -20.18 6.50 18.52
N THR A 124 -18.98 6.89 18.99
CA THR A 124 -18.60 6.73 20.41
C THR A 124 -19.41 7.62 21.36
N LEU A 125 -19.96 8.73 20.88
CA LEU A 125 -20.84 9.60 21.66
C LEU A 125 -22.31 9.12 21.71
N GLY A 126 -22.62 7.96 21.11
CA GLY A 126 -24.00 7.51 20.95
C GLY A 126 -24.82 8.42 20.03
N THR A 127 -24.15 9.26 19.24
CA THR A 127 -24.79 10.03 18.19
C THR A 127 -25.03 9.04 17.07
N GLN A 128 -26.22 8.44 17.00
CA GLN A 128 -26.63 7.71 15.80
C GLN A 128 -26.37 8.63 14.62
N THR A 129 -25.57 8.20 13.65
CA THR A 129 -25.32 8.93 12.41
C THR A 129 -26.68 9.15 11.75
N LEU A 130 -27.27 10.33 11.95
CA LEU A 130 -28.60 10.68 11.45
C LEU A 130 -28.65 10.73 9.91
N SER A 131 -27.49 10.72 9.26
CA SER A 131 -27.36 10.52 7.83
C SER A 131 -27.03 9.06 7.54
N LEU A 132 -28.05 8.27 7.21
CA LEU A 132 -27.85 7.04 6.44
C LEU A 132 -27.07 7.40 5.18
N TYR A 133 -25.98 6.69 4.89
CA TYR A 133 -25.36 6.75 3.57
C TYR A 133 -26.42 6.33 2.55
N GLN A 134 -26.82 7.25 1.68
CA GLN A 134 -27.69 6.97 0.55
C GLN A 134 -26.81 6.83 -0.69
N PRO A 135 -26.64 5.63 -1.24
CA PRO A 135 -25.94 5.48 -2.52
C PRO A 135 -26.66 6.28 -3.60
N GLU A 136 -25.92 6.80 -4.59
CA GLU A 136 -26.55 7.46 -5.73
C GLU A 136 -27.49 6.47 -6.44
N GLN A 137 -28.65 6.97 -6.88
CA GLN A 137 -29.65 6.11 -7.52
C GLN A 137 -29.07 5.47 -8.78
N GLY A 138 -28.98 4.13 -8.77
CA GLY A 138 -28.54 3.35 -9.94
C GLY A 138 -27.18 2.66 -9.78
N ILE A 139 -26.46 2.85 -8.67
CA ILE A 139 -25.22 2.11 -8.41
C ILE A 139 -25.56 0.73 -7.83
N SER A 140 -25.26 -0.33 -8.56
CA SER A 140 -25.28 -1.70 -8.05
C SER A 140 -23.98 -2.00 -7.29
N LEU A 141 -24.02 -2.95 -6.36
CA LEU A 141 -22.79 -3.51 -5.73
C LEU A 141 -21.83 -4.17 -6.73
N LEU A 142 -22.28 -4.39 -7.97
CA LEU A 142 -21.46 -4.87 -9.09
C LEU A 142 -20.72 -3.75 -9.82
N ASP A 143 -21.05 -2.48 -9.53
CA ASP A 143 -20.48 -1.29 -10.16
C ASP A 143 -19.40 -0.60 -9.28
N VAL A 144 -19.10 -1.17 -8.11
CA VAL A 144 -18.05 -0.74 -7.15
C VAL A 144 -16.91 -1.74 -7.13
#